data_AF-A0A357LMT5-F1
#
_entry.id   AF-A0A357LMT5-F1
#
_cell.length_a   1.000
_cell.length_b   1.000
_cell.length_c   1.000
_cell.angle_alpha   90.00
_cell.angle_beta   90.00
_cell.angle_gamma   90.00
#
_symmetry.space_group_name_H-M   'P 1'
#
loop_
_entity.id
_entity.type
_entity.pdbx_description
1 polymer ?
#
loop_
_entity_poly.entity_id
_entity_poly.type
_entity_poly.pdbx_seq_one_letter_code
_entity_poly.pdbx_strand_id
1 'polypeptide(L)'
;SEIPSPPLGKAFTDHLFSVRRRAVTRQRAFETLCSTLGIEHRLAPPRSPQTNGMVERFNSRIEDVLESLHLRSSQELGMTLNHYVRRYNQPLAQSALGRKTPLQAMKQRHKRKPKIV
;
A
#
# COMPACT_ATOMS: atom_id res chain seq x y z
N SER A 1 28.89 -12.17 0.75
CA SER A 1 28.07 -11.06 0.23
C SER A 1 26.66 -11.23 0.77
N GLU A 2 26.46 -10.88 2.03
CA GLU A 2 25.16 -10.93 2.68
C GLU A 2 24.57 -9.53 2.69
N ILE A 3 23.42 -9.38 2.05
CA ILE A 3 22.60 -8.17 2.17
C ILE A 3 21.84 -8.36 3.50
N PRO A 4 22.04 -7.50 4.52
CA PRO A 4 21.33 -7.67 5.77
C PRO A 4 19.85 -7.38 5.53
N SER A 5 19.02 -8.38 5.80
CA SER A 5 17.56 -8.25 5.87
C SER A 5 17.20 -7.19 6.93
N PRO A 6 16.48 -6.11 6.58
CA PRO A 6 16.11 -5.10 7.55
C PRO A 6 15.12 -5.68 8.57
N PRO A 7 15.21 -5.31 9.86
CA PRO A 7 14.30 -5.81 10.87
C PRO A 7 12.88 -5.28 10.58
N LEU A 8 11.95 -6.25 10.51
CA LEU A 8 10.52 -6.07 10.37
C LEU A 8 10.00 -5.20 11.53
N GLY A 9 9.23 -4.16 11.21
CA GLY A 9 8.63 -3.27 12.23
C GLY A 9 8.98 -1.79 12.12
N LYS A 10 9.31 -1.29 10.93
CA LYS A 10 9.57 0.13 10.69
C LYS A 10 8.39 0.74 9.95
N ALA A 11 7.50 1.35 10.73
CA ALA A 11 6.36 2.12 10.27
C ALA A 11 6.69 2.92 9.00
N PHE A 12 5.81 2.89 8.01
CA PHE A 12 5.79 3.79 6.85
C PHE A 12 5.45 5.22 7.31
N THR A 13 6.18 5.74 8.28
CA THR A 13 6.21 7.15 8.64
C THR A 13 7.45 7.74 7.98
N ASP A 14 7.31 8.96 7.46
CA ASP A 14 8.37 9.75 6.78
C ASP A 14 9.63 10.02 7.63
N HIS A 15 9.73 9.37 8.79
CA HIS A 15 10.69 9.66 9.84
C HIS A 15 11.69 8.51 10.06
N LEU A 16 12.10 7.79 9.01
CA LEU A 16 13.15 6.79 9.10
C LEU A 16 14.50 7.31 8.57
N PHE A 17 15.38 7.52 9.54
CA PHE A 17 16.64 8.25 9.50
C PHE A 17 17.74 7.51 8.71
N SER A 18 18.14 8.11 7.58
CA SER A 18 19.51 8.11 7.00
C SER A 18 19.56 8.82 5.64
N VAL A 19 18.39 9.07 5.01
CA VAL A 19 18.25 9.61 3.64
C VAL A 19 17.70 11.06 3.63
N ARG A 20 18.12 11.92 4.56
CA ARG A 20 17.46 13.23 4.80
C ARG A 20 17.37 14.14 3.57
N ARG A 21 18.41 14.26 2.74
CA ARG A 21 18.36 15.12 1.53
C ARG A 21 17.48 14.55 0.41
N ARG A 22 17.60 13.24 0.13
CA ARG A 22 16.81 12.56 -0.93
C ARG A 22 15.33 12.44 -0.56
N ALA A 23 15.02 12.26 0.71
CA ALA A 23 13.64 12.22 1.21
C ALA A 23 12.93 13.56 1.00
N VAL A 24 13.59 14.68 1.34
CA VAL A 24 13.04 16.04 1.13
C VAL A 24 12.77 16.31 -0.36
N THR A 25 13.67 15.91 -1.27
CA THR A 25 13.45 16.08 -2.71
C THR A 25 12.29 15.22 -3.24
N ARG A 26 12.18 13.96 -2.79
CA ARG A 26 11.06 13.08 -3.17
C ARG A 26 9.73 13.57 -2.65
N GLN A 27 9.68 14.06 -1.41
CA GLN A 27 8.46 14.58 -0.81
C GLN A 27 7.93 15.78 -1.59
N ARG A 28 8.82 16.71 -1.98
CA ARG A 28 8.45 17.85 -2.83
C ARG A 28 7.98 17.44 -4.22
N ALA A 29 8.62 16.45 -4.86
CA ALA A 29 8.18 15.96 -6.16
C ALA A 29 6.79 15.32 -6.09
N PHE A 30 6.51 14.57 -5.02
CA PHE A 30 5.22 13.94 -4.77
C PHE A 30 4.12 14.98 -4.49
N GLU A 31 4.40 15.97 -3.65
CA GLU A 31 3.47 17.08 -3.35
C GLU A 31 3.10 17.88 -4.61
N THR A 32 4.09 18.21 -5.45
CA THR A 32 3.85 18.90 -6.72
C THR A 32 2.98 18.08 -7.66
N LEU A 33 3.23 16.76 -7.76
CA LEU A 33 2.43 15.87 -8.59
C LEU A 33 0.99 15.80 -8.09
N CYS A 34 0.78 15.61 -6.78
CA CYS A 34 -0.54 15.61 -6.18
C CYS A 34 -1.29 16.91 -6.46
N SER A 35 -0.63 18.06 -6.26
CA SER A 35 -1.20 19.37 -6.55
C SER A 35 -1.59 19.53 -8.02
N THR A 36 -0.74 19.08 -8.94
CA THR A 36 -1.00 19.13 -10.40
C THR A 36 -2.19 18.26 -10.81
N LEU A 37 -2.38 17.12 -10.12
CA LEU A 37 -3.51 16.22 -10.35
C LEU A 37 -4.77 16.62 -9.56
N GLY A 38 -4.73 17.71 -8.78
CA GLY A 38 -5.82 18.13 -7.91
C GLY A 38 -6.06 17.19 -6.71
N ILE A 39 -5.09 16.34 -6.37
CA ILE A 39 -5.17 15.36 -5.29
C ILE A 39 -4.72 16.03 -3.98
N GLU A 40 -5.62 16.04 -3.00
CA GLU A 40 -5.30 16.50 -1.64
C GLU A 40 -4.46 15.44 -0.91
N HIS A 41 -3.21 15.75 -0.60
CA HIS A 41 -2.33 14.88 0.18
C HIS A 41 -2.55 15.10 1.68
N ARG A 42 -3.12 14.09 2.36
CA ARG A 42 -3.35 14.11 3.82
C ARG A 42 -2.46 13.11 4.54
N LEU A 43 -1.71 13.58 5.53
CA LEU A 43 -0.94 12.72 6.44
C LEU A 43 -1.80 12.32 7.64
N ALA A 44 -1.67 11.07 8.08
CA ALA A 44 -2.28 10.61 9.31
C ALA A 44 -1.69 11.38 10.51
N PRO A 45 -2.51 11.86 11.46
CA PRO A 45 -1.99 12.59 12.60
C PRO A 45 -1.10 11.67 13.47
N PRO A 46 -0.09 12.22 14.16
CA PRO A 46 0.73 11.45 15.08
C PRO A 46 -0.13 10.70 16.11
N ARG A 47 0.25 9.47 16.45
CA ARG A 47 -0.44 8.60 17.43
C ARG A 47 -1.87 8.20 17.03
N SER A 48 -2.16 8.11 15.72
CA SER A 48 -3.45 7.61 15.20
C SER A 48 -3.32 6.27 14.43
N PRO A 49 -2.97 5.16 15.11
CA PRO A 49 -2.69 3.88 14.45
C PRO A 49 -3.88 3.31 13.66
N GLN A 50 -5.10 3.70 14.05
CA GLN A 50 -6.33 3.24 13.39
C GLN A 50 -6.45 3.74 11.94
N THR A 51 -5.92 4.93 11.63
CA THR A 51 -6.01 5.55 10.30
C THR A 51 -5.25 4.75 9.25
N ASN A 52 -4.12 4.15 9.64
CA ASN A 52 -3.27 3.33 8.76
C ASN A 52 -3.48 1.82 8.93
N GLY A 53 -4.24 1.38 9.94
CA GLY A 53 -4.38 -0.04 10.26
C GLY A 53 -4.91 -0.92 9.12
N MET A 54 -5.68 -0.36 8.18
CA MET A 54 -6.14 -1.12 6.99
C MET A 54 -5.01 -1.39 5.99
N VAL A 55 -4.15 -0.40 5.72
CA VAL A 55 -3.00 -0.58 4.81
C VAL A 55 -1.92 -1.42 5.47
N GLU A 56 -1.70 -1.24 6.77
CA GLU A 56 -0.77 -2.06 7.55
C GLU A 56 -1.17 -3.53 7.53
N ARG A 57 -2.44 -3.86 7.81
CA ARG A 57 -2.94 -5.25 7.70
C ARG A 57 -2.77 -5.84 6.29
N PHE A 58 -3.01 -5.04 5.26
CA PHE A 58 -2.81 -5.48 3.88
C PHE A 58 -1.33 -5.79 3.60
N ASN A 59 -0.43 -4.93 4.06
CA ASN A 59 1.02 -5.09 3.91
C ASN A 59 1.54 -6.30 4.70
N SER A 60 1.15 -6.44 5.97
CA SER A 60 1.54 -7.61 6.77
C SER A 60 1.08 -8.92 6.13
N ARG A 61 -0.12 -8.96 5.54
CA ARG A 61 -0.62 -10.17 4.88
C ARG A 61 0.19 -10.57 3.65
N ILE A 62 0.71 -9.62 2.89
CA ILE A 62 1.57 -9.94 1.75
C ILE A 62 2.99 -10.27 2.23
N GLU A 63 3.48 -9.65 3.30
CA GLU A 63 4.73 -10.04 3.96
C GLU A 63 4.69 -11.51 4.38
N ASP A 64 3.63 -11.95 5.08
CA ASP A 64 3.44 -13.36 5.46
C ASP A 64 3.52 -14.31 4.25
N VAL A 65 2.91 -13.91 3.12
CA VAL A 65 2.92 -14.70 1.88
C VAL A 65 4.33 -14.77 1.30
N LEU A 66 5.05 -13.65 1.27
CA LEU A 66 6.41 -13.60 0.75
C LEU A 66 7.37 -14.40 1.63
N GLU A 67 7.22 -14.36 2.95
CA GLU A 67 8.02 -15.17 3.89
C GLU A 67 7.80 -16.67 3.71
N SER A 68 6.59 -17.08 3.31
CA SER A 68 6.27 -18.49 3.02
C SER A 68 6.80 -19.01 1.68
N LEU A 69 7.29 -18.13 0.80
CA LEU A 69 7.69 -18.46 -0.57
C LEU A 69 9.20 -18.34 -0.76
N HIS A 70 9.82 -19.38 -1.33
CA HIS A 70 11.22 -19.32 -1.72
C HIS A 70 11.37 -18.69 -3.11
N LEU A 71 11.47 -17.35 -3.15
CA LEU A 71 11.64 -16.59 -4.38
C LEU A 71 13.11 -16.56 -4.81
N ARG A 72 13.39 -16.89 -6.07
CA ARG A 72 14.74 -17.00 -6.63
C ARG A 72 15.13 -15.84 -7.54
N SER A 73 14.17 -14.97 -7.89
CA SER A 73 14.42 -13.85 -8.78
C SER A 73 13.49 -12.65 -8.52
N SER A 74 13.90 -11.47 -9.00
CA SER A 74 13.06 -10.26 -8.94
C SER A 74 11.81 -10.38 -9.81
N GLN A 75 11.88 -11.17 -10.89
CA GLN A 75 10.76 -11.48 -11.76
C GLN A 75 9.71 -12.30 -11.01
N GLU A 76 10.13 -13.34 -10.28
CA GLU A 76 9.23 -14.16 -9.45
C GLU A 76 8.56 -13.33 -8.34
N LEU A 77 9.29 -12.41 -7.71
CA LEU A 77 8.72 -11.45 -6.76
C LEU A 77 7.65 -10.59 -7.42
N GLY A 78 7.95 -9.98 -8.58
CA GLY A 78 7.00 -9.16 -9.32
C GLY A 78 5.74 -9.92 -9.74
N MET A 79 5.89 -11.17 -10.20
CA MET A 79 4.75 -12.04 -10.53
C MET A 79 3.91 -12.37 -9.30
N THR A 80 4.55 -12.67 -8.17
CA THR A 80 3.87 -12.98 -6.90
C THR A 80 3.07 -11.77 -6.40
N LEU A 81 3.68 -10.59 -6.38
CA LEU A 81 3.01 -9.33 -6.00
C LEU A 81 1.80 -9.05 -6.90
N ASN A 82 1.97 -9.16 -8.23
CA ASN A 82 0.87 -8.95 -9.18
C ASN A 82 -0.26 -9.96 -8.99
N HIS A 83 0.09 -11.23 -8.77
CA HIS A 83 -0.88 -12.27 -8.49
C HIS A 83 -1.66 -11.96 -7.21
N TYR A 84 -0.97 -11.58 -6.13
CA TYR A 84 -1.58 -11.23 -4.86
C TYR A 84 -2.56 -10.05 -4.99
N VAL A 85 -2.12 -8.95 -5.62
CA VAL A 85 -2.96 -7.76 -5.86
C VAL A 85 -4.20 -8.11 -6.68
N ARG A 86 -4.04 -8.90 -7.75
CA ARG A 86 -5.16 -9.37 -8.57
C ARG A 86 -6.11 -10.22 -7.73
N ARG A 87 -5.58 -11.18 -6.98
CA ARG A 87 -6.32 -12.13 -6.15
C ARG A 87 -7.13 -11.40 -5.07
N TYR A 88 -6.54 -10.41 -4.42
CA TYR A 88 -7.19 -9.56 -3.41
C TYR A 88 -8.33 -8.72 -4.01
N ASN A 89 -8.09 -8.06 -5.15
CA ASN A 89 -9.03 -7.10 -5.71
C ASN A 89 -10.20 -7.73 -6.49
N GLN A 90 -9.99 -8.87 -7.14
CA GLN A 90 -10.93 -9.40 -8.14
C GLN A 90 -11.74 -10.61 -7.62
N PRO A 91 -11.16 -11.79 -7.34
CA PRO A 91 -11.92 -12.98 -6.95
C PRO A 91 -12.19 -13.15 -5.44
N LEU A 92 -11.49 -12.43 -4.54
CA LEU A 92 -11.76 -12.52 -3.10
C LEU A 92 -12.95 -11.65 -2.71
N ALA A 93 -14.07 -12.28 -2.37
CA ALA A 93 -15.17 -11.59 -1.68
C ALA A 93 -14.79 -11.35 -0.21
N GLN A 94 -14.98 -10.12 0.26
CA GLN A 94 -14.67 -9.73 1.63
C GLN A 94 -15.95 -9.62 2.46
N SER A 95 -15.97 -10.23 3.63
CA SER A 95 -17.09 -10.14 4.57
C SER A 95 -17.37 -8.70 4.98
N ALA A 96 -16.31 -7.91 5.24
CA ALA A 96 -16.39 -6.49 5.57
C ALA A 96 -17.04 -5.64 4.45
N LEU A 97 -17.05 -6.11 3.20
CA LEU A 97 -17.69 -5.46 2.06
C LEU A 97 -19.07 -6.05 1.73
N GLY A 98 -19.66 -6.81 2.64
CA GLY A 98 -20.94 -7.49 2.42
C GLY A 98 -20.83 -8.60 1.37
N ARG A 99 -19.75 -9.40 1.44
CA ARG A 99 -19.43 -10.49 0.51
C ARG A 99 -19.20 -10.03 -0.94
N LYS A 100 -18.72 -8.79 -1.11
CA LYS A 100 -18.31 -8.24 -2.41
C LYS A 100 -16.80 -8.18 -2.50
N THR A 101 -16.29 -8.18 -3.73
CA THR A 101 -14.86 -8.00 -3.96
C THR A 101 -14.53 -6.49 -3.92
N PRO A 102 -13.29 -6.09 -3.59
CA PRO A 102 -12.90 -4.69 -3.59
C PRO A 102 -13.22 -3.98 -4.92
N LEU A 103 -12.96 -4.64 -6.06
CA LEU A 103 -13.30 -4.11 -7.38
C LEU A 103 -14.82 -3.90 -7.56
N GLN A 104 -15.64 -4.85 -7.10
CA GLN A 104 -17.10 -4.70 -7.16
C GLN A 104 -17.60 -3.55 -6.28
N ALA A 105 -17.08 -3.45 -5.04
CA ALA A 105 -17.42 -2.37 -4.13
C ALA A 105 -17.03 -1.00 -4.70
N MET A 106 -15.83 -0.89 -5.29
CA MET A 106 -15.35 0.30 -5.97
C MET A 106 -16.27 0.69 -7.15
N LYS A 107 -16.59 -0.26 -8.04
CA LYS A 107 -17.51 -0.02 -9.17
C LYS A 107 -18.89 0.43 -8.70
N GLN A 108 -19.43 -0.18 -7.65
CA GLN A 108 -20.72 0.23 -7.08
C GLN A 108 -20.67 1.61 -6.43
N ARG A 109 -19.59 1.93 -5.71
CA ARG A 109 -19.37 3.26 -5.15
C ARG A 109 -19.30 4.31 -6.25
N HIS A 110 -18.55 4.06 -7.32
CA HIS A 110 -18.42 4.98 -8.44
C HIS A 110 -19.77 5.22 -9.15
N LYS A 111 -20.61 4.19 -9.30
CA LYS A 111 -21.98 4.35 -9.83
C LYS A 111 -22.86 5.23 -8.93
N ARG A 112 -22.71 5.13 -7.61
CA ARG A 112 -23.49 5.90 -6.62
C ARG A 112 -22.98 7.31 -6.41
N LYS A 113 -21.67 7.52 -6.52
CA LYS A 113 -20.98 8.80 -6.38
C LYS A 113 -19.84 8.87 -7.41
N PRO A 114 -20.11 9.32 -8.65
CA PRO A 114 -19.11 9.34 -9.71
C PRO A 114 -18.01 10.39 -9.48
N LYS A 115 -18.27 11.42 -8.66
CA LYS A 115 -17.23 12.34 -8.19
C LYS A 115 -16.45 11.71 -7.05
N ILE A 116 -15.31 11.13 -7.41
CA ILE A 116 -14.16 11.07 -6.51
C ILE A 116 -13.42 12.37 -6.85
N VAL A 117 -13.46 13.32 -5.92
CA VAL A 117 -12.74 14.60 -6.05
C VAL A 117 -11.27 14.32 -6.27
#